data_AF-A0AA92K1W6-F1
#
_entry.id   AF-A0AA92K1W6-F1
#
_cell.length_a   1.000
_cell.length_b   1.000
_cell.length_c   1.000
_cell.angle_alpha   90.00
_cell.angle_beta   90.00
_cell.angle_gamma   90.00
#
_symmetry.space_group_name_H-M   'P 1'
#
loop_
_entity.id
_entity.type
_entity.pdbx_description
1 polymer ?
#
loop_
_entity_poly.entity_id
_entity_poly.type
_entity_poly.pdbx_seq_one_letter_code
_entity_poly.pdbx_strand_id
1 'polypeptide(L)' 'MYVITEQQRIGYDLAKKVPDMRRGFQIVTGYGDIYVDAEDAATFAELAKSLLEEELAALQGADADGR' A
#
# COMPACT_ATOMS: atom_id res chain seq x y z
N MET A 1 -13.49 13.21 -17.06
CA MET A 1 -13.05 11.97 -16.41
C MET A 1 -11.72 12.27 -15.73
N TYR A 2 -11.67 12.24 -14.40
CA TYR A 2 -10.44 12.48 -13.66
C TYR A 2 -9.61 11.20 -13.67
N VAL A 3 -8.38 11.25 -14.15
CA VAL A 3 -7.44 10.12 -14.10
C VAL A 3 -6.63 10.27 -12.82
N ILE A 4 -6.77 9.29 -11.91
CA ILE A 4 -5.96 9.23 -10.70
C ILE A 4 -4.57 8.73 -11.08
N THR A 5 -3.53 9.46 -10.71
CA THR A 5 -2.15 9.02 -10.95
C THR A 5 -1.78 7.87 -10.02
N GLU A 6 -0.79 7.07 -10.40
CA GLU A 6 -0.26 6.00 -9.54
C GLU A 6 0.26 6.54 -8.21
N GLN A 7 0.97 7.68 -8.24
CA GLN A 7 1.42 8.41 -7.06
C GLN A 7 0.26 8.76 -6.10
N GLN A 8 -0.88 9.20 -6.64
CA GLN A 8 -2.07 9.51 -5.84
C GLN A 8 -2.72 8.25 -5.24
N ARG A 9 -2.68 7.12 -5.96
CA ARG A 9 -3.18 5.84 -5.45
C ARG A 9 -2.32 5.33 -4.29
N ILE A 10 -1.00 5.35 -4.46
CA ILE A 10 -0.06 4.91 -3.41
C ILE A 10 -0.17 5.81 -2.18
N GLY A 11 -0.25 7.13 -2.37
CA GLY A 11 -0.46 8.07 -1.27
C GLY A 11 -1.79 7.82 -0.53
N TYR A 12 -2.86 7.47 -1.25
CA TYR A 12 -4.12 7.07 -0.62
C TYR A 12 -3.98 5.76 0.17
N ASP A 13 -3.29 4.77 -0.39
CA ASP A 13 -3.12 3.46 0.23
C ASP A 13 -2.30 3.57 1.52
N LEU A 14 -1.21 4.35 1.51
CA LEU A 14 -0.43 4.70 2.71
C LEU A 14 -1.27 5.43 3.77
N ALA A 15 -2.12 6.38 3.35
CA ALA A 15 -2.89 7.21 4.28
C ALA A 15 -4.13 6.52 4.86
N LYS A 16 -4.70 5.54 4.16
CA LYS A 16 -6.01 4.95 4.49
C LYS A 16 -5.94 3.44 4.68
N LYS A 17 -5.39 2.72 3.71
CA LYS A 17 -5.41 1.25 3.73
C LYS A 17 -4.42 0.67 4.71
N VAL A 18 -3.20 1.20 4.78
CA VAL A 18 -2.18 0.72 5.74
C VAL A 18 -2.65 0.90 7.20
N PRO A 19 -3.24 2.05 7.62
CA PRO A 19 -3.83 2.16 8.94
C PRO A 19 -4.99 1.19 9.20
N ASP A 20 -5.80 0.91 8.18
CA ASP A 20 -6.92 -0.02 8.28
C ASP A 20 -6.44 -1.47 8.42
N MET A 21 -5.38 -1.85 7.68
CA MET A 21 -4.76 -3.18 7.77
C MET A 21 -4.43 -3.56 9.20
N ARG A 22 -3.98 -2.61 10.03
CA ARG A 22 -3.64 -2.86 11.45
C ARG A 22 -4.81 -3.41 12.30
N ARG A 23 -6.05 -3.34 11.79
CA ARG A 23 -7.25 -3.88 12.45
C ARG A 23 -7.55 -5.34 12.06
N GLY A 24 -6.70 -5.94 11.23
CA GLY A 24 -6.93 -7.20 10.55
C GLY A 24 -7.33 -6.97 9.09
N PHE A 25 -6.96 -7.89 8.22
CA PHE A 25 -7.24 -7.82 6.79
C PHE A 25 -7.23 -9.21 6.15
N GLN A 26 -7.61 -9.25 4.87
CA GLN A 26 -7.69 -10.47 4.09
C GLN A 26 -6.77 -10.36 2.88
N ILE A 27 -5.99 -11.41 2.63
CA ILE A 27 -5.20 -11.57 1.41
C ILE A 27 -5.98 -12.50 0.49
N VAL A 28 -6.46 -11.96 -0.62
CA VAL A 28 -7.17 -12.73 -1.64
C VAL A 28 -6.14 -13.44 -2.52
N THR A 29 -6.23 -14.76 -2.64
CA THR A 29 -5.37 -15.56 -3.52
C THR A 29 -6.22 -16.35 -4.51
N GLY A 30 -5.60 -16.87 -5.57
CA GLY A 30 -6.28 -17.76 -6.51
C GLY A 30 -6.77 -19.09 -5.91
N TYR A 31 -6.33 -19.44 -4.70
CA TYR A 31 -6.72 -20.65 -3.97
C TYR A 31 -7.69 -20.38 -2.81
N GLY A 32 -8.15 -19.15 -2.67
CA GLY A 32 -8.95 -18.69 -1.54
C GLY A 32 -8.18 -17.68 -0.68
N ASP A 33 -8.75 -17.37 0.47
CA ASP A 33 -8.34 -16.19 1.22
C ASP A 33 -7.58 -16.55 2.49
N ILE A 34 -6.57 -15.73 2.81
CA ILE A 34 -5.84 -15.79 4.07
C ILE A 34 -6.33 -14.65 4.94
N TYR A 35 -6.82 -14.98 6.13
CA TYR A 35 -7.22 -13.99 7.12
C TYR A 35 -6.04 -13.71 8.04
N VAL A 36 -5.72 -12.43 8.21
CA VAL A 36 -4.74 -11.93 9.15
C VAL A 36 -5.51 -11.14 10.20
N ASP A 37 -5.47 -11.60 11.44
CA ASP A 37 -6.13 -10.91 12.55
C ASP A 37 -5.31 -9.70 13.02
N ALA A 38 -5.87 -8.94 13.96
CA ALA A 38 -5.23 -7.72 14.45
C ALA A 38 -3.90 -7.95 15.19
N GLU A 39 -3.65 -9.15 15.73
CA GLU A 39 -2.42 -9.47 16.46
C GLU A 39 -1.22 -9.51 15.49
N ASP A 40 -1.39 -10.21 14.36
CA ASP A 40 -0.35 -10.34 13.34
C ASP A 40 -0.33 -9.17 12.33
N ALA A 41 -1.45 -8.48 12.18
CA ALA A 41 -1.63 -7.48 11.13
C ALA A 41 -0.68 -6.28 11.22
N ALA A 42 -0.21 -5.92 12.41
CA ALA A 42 0.71 -4.80 12.57
C ALA A 42 2.02 -5.00 11.78
N THR A 43 2.57 -6.21 11.82
CA THR A 43 3.82 -6.55 11.10
C THR A 43 3.63 -6.46 9.59
N PHE A 44 2.51 -6.97 9.08
CA PHE A 44 2.18 -6.86 7.66
C PHE A 44 1.93 -5.42 7.22
N ALA A 45 1.28 -4.61 8.07
CA ALA A 45 1.05 -3.20 7.78
C ALA A 45 2.36 -2.41 7.67
N GLU A 46 3.36 -2.69 8.51
CA GLU A 46 4.68 -2.06 8.40
C GLU A 46 5.47 -2.51 7.16
N LEU A 47 5.34 -3.77 6.77
CA LEU A 47 5.91 -4.26 5.52
C LEU A 47 5.25 -3.57 4.31
N ALA A 48 3.92 -3.53 4.27
CA ALA A 48 3.18 -2.86 3.21
C ALA A 48 3.52 -1.38 3.12
N LYS A 49 3.64 -0.70 4.27
CA LYS A 49 4.07 0.69 4.35
C LYS A 49 5.44 0.89 3.71
N SER A 50 6.43 0.08 4.09
CA SER A 50 7.80 0.19 3.59
C SER A 50 7.86 0.04 2.06
N LEU A 51 7.14 -0.95 1.51
CA LEU A 51 7.09 -1.20 0.07
C LEU A 51 6.42 -0.04 -0.68
N LEU A 52 5.31 0.48 -0.16
CA LEU A 52 4.60 1.60 -0.79
C LEU A 52 5.38 2.92 -0.70
N GLU A 53 6.13 3.16 0.38
CA GLU A 53 7.02 4.32 0.51
C GLU A 53 8.18 4.26 -0.50
N GLU A 54 8.78 3.08 -0.70
CA GLU A 54 9.81 2.85 -1.72
C GLU A 54 9.27 3.09 -3.13
N GLU A 55 8.10 2.54 -3.45
CA GLU A 55 7.43 2.73 -4.74
C GLU A 55 7.08 4.20 -4.99
N LEU A 56 6.59 4.89 -3.96
CA LEU A 56 6.29 6.32 -4.04
C LEU A 56 7.55 7.15 -4.32
N ALA A 57 8.65 6.83 -3.64
CA ALA A 57 9.93 7.52 -3.84
C ALA A 57 10.48 7.27 -5.26
N ALA A 58 10.36 6.06 -5.79
CA ALA A 58 10.76 5.74 -7.15
C ALA A 58 9.97 6.55 -8.18
N LEU A 59 8.65 6.69 -8.01
CA LEU A 59 7.80 7.51 -8.87
C LEU A 59 8.17 8.99 -8.80
N GLN A 60 8.41 9.52 -7.60
CA GLN A 60 8.84 10.92 -7.41
C GLN A 60 10.22 11.20 -8.02
N GLY A 61 11.15 10.24 -7.94
CA GLY A 61 12.46 10.34 -8.56
C GLY A 61 12.41 10.27 -10.09
N ALA A 62 11.57 9.40 -10.65
CA ALA A 62 11.34 9.31 -12.10
C ALA A 62 10.70 10.59 -12.67
N ASP A 63 9.79 11.22 -11.92
CA ASP A 63 9.20 12.52 -12.29
C ASP A 63 10.23 13.67 -12.27
N ALA A 64 11.31 13.55 -11.49
CA ALA A 64 12.35 14.57 -11.35
C ALA A 64 13.45 14.50 -12.43
N ASP A 65 13.72 13.31 -12.98
CA ASP A 65 14.78 13.07 -13.98
C ASP A 65 14.27 13.20 -15.44
N GLY A 66 12.96 13.33 -15.63
CA GLY A 66 12.29 13.42 -16.93
C GLY A 66 11.98 14.85 -17.43
N ARG A 67 12.60 15.90 -16.88
CA ARG A 67 12.28 17.30 -17.21
C ARG A 67 13.47 18.13 -17.66
#